data_AF-K9W1B3-F1
#
_entry.id   AF-K9W1B3-F1
#
_cell.length_a   1.000
_cell.length_b   1.000
_cell.length_c   1.000
_cell.angle_alpha   90.00
_cell.angle_beta   90.00
_cell.angle_gamma   90.00
#
_symmetry.space_group_name_H-M   'P 1'
#
loop_
_entity.id
_entity.type
_entity.pdbx_description
1 polymer ?
#
loop_
_entity_poly.entity_id
_entity_poly.type
_entity_poly.pdbx_seq_one_letter_code
_entity_poly.pdbx_strand_id
1 'polypeptide(L)'
;MDGRFVGHAIGTIIKYPPIYNIPSNLLSPVVGGLQMVQTHRGFQATYKRLDTIQAALQGLQNSVGVLQATTAVIGVGVAVGVVLSAVNLYHTLKLRKEVEQLRLEVNQGFIDLKVALKDQGNDIITRIDEVGKDIKFEAHKLVLIQAYGKFQEALRLMKTALLIEDISTRNITLGNAQLLLANALADYNNPHLLEQTCAAGHLRRVECAWAIEQTMTLTYQLQNQPAAVSDRLAHLQDKIRQDSLTVVERCESSDELDFLFPEITRIQTHDLAMLQTWENQADWIGSLPPDELKQLNSADFSSSEVPTNKNNTTDINTLEQPPEQLIYDNLKEKSHFISLRDQLKFLIQPELRQKHESYISQQAISTGYKALAPSNWEPIPDLTVANLYWYFKAKAEPAQ
;
A
#
# COMPACT_ATOMS: atom_id res chain seq x y z
N MET A 1 -1.73 -23.79 34.39
CA MET A 1 -1.72 -23.72 32.92
C MET A 1 -3.12 -24.09 32.47
N ASP A 2 -3.97 -23.11 32.18
CA ASP A 2 -5.27 -23.36 31.55
C ASP A 2 -5.72 -22.04 30.90
N GLY A 3 -5.53 -21.93 29.58
CA GLY A 3 -5.97 -20.80 28.77
C GLY A 3 -6.30 -21.32 27.38
N ARG A 4 -7.59 -21.30 27.02
CA ARG A 4 -8.10 -21.83 25.74
C ARG A 4 -7.79 -20.81 24.65
N PHE A 5 -6.71 -21.05 23.90
CA PHE A 5 -6.30 -20.23 22.76
C PHE A 5 -6.78 -20.86 21.46
N VAL A 6 -7.96 -20.47 20.96
CA VAL A 6 -8.44 -20.91 19.64
C VAL A 6 -9.01 -19.71 18.88
N GLY A 7 -8.37 -19.40 17.75
CA GLY A 7 -8.82 -18.43 16.75
C GLY A 7 -8.30 -18.86 15.38
N HIS A 8 -9.16 -18.78 14.36
CA HIS A 8 -8.92 -19.26 13.01
C HIS A 8 -7.82 -18.46 12.28
N ALA A 9 -6.99 -19.17 11.52
CA ALA A 9 -5.83 -18.63 10.81
C ALA A 9 -6.11 -18.49 9.30
N ILE A 10 -5.67 -17.38 8.70
CA ILE A 10 -5.29 -17.28 7.30
C ILE A 10 -3.81 -16.89 7.29
N GLY A 11 -2.95 -17.70 6.69
CA GLY A 11 -1.52 -17.45 6.60
C GLY A 11 -1.15 -16.89 5.23
N THR A 12 -0.36 -15.81 5.21
CA THR A 12 0.24 -15.26 3.98
C THR A 12 1.75 -15.24 4.14
N ILE A 13 2.48 -15.98 3.29
CA ILE A 13 3.94 -15.90 3.23
C ILE A 13 4.31 -14.67 2.40
N ILE A 14 4.90 -13.66 3.05
CA ILE A 14 5.31 -12.41 2.41
C ILE A 14 6.76 -12.55 1.91
N LYS A 15 6.94 -12.69 0.58
CA LYS A 15 8.27 -12.79 -0.05
C LYS A 15 8.92 -11.45 -0.39
N TYR A 16 8.14 -10.36 -0.44
CA TYR A 16 8.61 -9.05 -0.90
C TYR A 16 8.23 -7.96 0.11
N PRO A 17 8.97 -6.85 0.26
CA PRO A 17 8.60 -5.77 1.19
C PRO A 17 7.28 -5.11 0.75
N PRO A 18 6.34 -4.81 1.67
CA PRO A 18 5.10 -4.10 1.33
C PRO A 18 5.40 -2.74 0.67
N ILE A 19 4.44 -2.21 -0.09
CA ILE A 19 4.63 -0.92 -0.77
C ILE A 19 4.84 0.19 0.28
N TYR A 20 4.09 0.09 1.38
CA TYR A 20 4.32 0.86 2.59
C TYR A 20 5.34 0.10 3.41
N ASN A 21 6.39 0.77 3.88
CA ASN A 21 7.40 0.15 4.73
C ASN A 21 6.80 -0.07 6.13
N ILE A 22 5.78 -0.94 6.21
CA ILE A 22 5.30 -1.47 7.47
C ILE A 22 6.44 -2.35 7.97
N PRO A 23 6.97 -2.12 9.16
CA PRO A 23 8.12 -2.88 9.61
C PRO A 23 7.73 -4.36 9.64
N SER A 24 8.27 -5.16 8.73
CA SER A 24 8.02 -6.60 8.68
C SER A 24 8.46 -7.30 9.97
N ASN A 25 9.39 -6.68 10.70
CA ASN A 25 9.85 -7.09 12.02
C ASN A 25 8.78 -6.85 13.12
N LEU A 26 7.80 -5.98 12.84
CA LEU A 26 6.64 -5.75 13.70
C LEU A 26 5.46 -6.68 13.34
N LEU A 27 5.43 -7.28 12.16
CA LEU A 27 4.31 -8.10 11.72
C LEU A 27 4.83 -9.46 11.23
N SER A 28 4.87 -10.44 12.13
CA SER A 28 5.13 -11.82 11.75
C SER A 28 3.82 -12.45 11.24
N PRO A 29 3.71 -12.82 9.95
CA PRO A 29 2.45 -13.25 9.36
C PRO A 29 2.26 -14.77 9.51
N VAL A 30 1.98 -15.26 10.72
CA VAL A 30 1.37 -16.59 10.96
C VAL A 30 0.70 -16.54 12.33
N VAL A 31 -0.61 -16.74 12.42
CA VAL A 31 -1.30 -16.60 13.71
C VAL A 31 -2.34 -17.70 13.99
N GLY A 32 -1.95 -18.65 14.86
CA GLY A 32 -2.82 -19.23 15.89
C GLY A 32 -2.55 -18.59 17.27
N GLY A 33 -3.37 -18.87 18.30
CA GLY A 33 -3.28 -18.14 19.58
C GLY A 33 -1.97 -18.32 20.38
N LEU A 34 -1.25 -19.43 20.22
CA LEU A 34 0.11 -19.61 20.76
C LEU A 34 1.17 -18.79 19.98
N GLN A 35 0.91 -18.48 18.71
CA GLN A 35 1.77 -17.67 17.85
C GLN A 35 1.49 -16.18 17.99
N MET A 36 0.25 -15.73 18.30
CA MET A 36 -0.03 -14.34 18.72
C MET A 36 0.90 -13.91 19.85
N VAL A 37 1.04 -14.77 20.86
CA VAL A 37 1.93 -14.52 22.00
C VAL A 37 3.39 -14.42 21.52
N GLN A 38 3.83 -15.25 20.56
CA GLN A 38 5.18 -15.17 19.99
C GLN A 38 5.40 -13.93 19.10
N THR A 39 4.41 -13.55 18.29
CA THR A 39 4.42 -12.33 17.46
C THR A 39 4.45 -11.09 18.34
N HIS A 40 3.61 -11.05 19.38
CA HIS A 40 3.66 -9.99 20.37
C HIS A 40 5.00 -9.92 21.11
N ARG A 41 5.62 -11.07 21.45
CA ARG A 41 6.97 -11.11 22.02
C ARG A 41 8.00 -10.48 21.07
N GLY A 42 7.97 -10.83 19.78
CA GLY A 42 8.82 -10.22 18.75
C GLY A 42 8.57 -8.71 18.58
N PHE A 43 7.31 -8.31 18.67
CA PHE A 43 6.86 -6.92 18.60
C PHE A 43 7.37 -6.11 19.80
N GLN A 44 7.13 -6.53 21.05
CA GLN A 44 7.62 -5.83 22.25
C GLN A 44 9.15 -5.73 22.29
N ALA A 45 9.86 -6.81 21.93
CA ALA A 45 11.31 -6.77 21.82
C ALA A 45 11.76 -5.72 20.78
N THR A 46 11.00 -5.58 19.69
CA THR A 46 11.21 -4.57 18.66
C THR A 46 10.89 -3.14 19.15
N TYR A 47 9.82 -2.94 19.94
CA TYR A 47 9.52 -1.62 20.53
C TYR A 47 10.56 -1.18 21.56
N LYS A 48 11.08 -2.13 22.34
CA LYS A 48 12.17 -1.85 23.29
C LYS A 48 13.47 -1.49 22.57
N ARG A 49 13.62 -1.78 21.27
CA ARG A 49 14.78 -1.42 20.45
C ARG A 49 14.51 -0.12 19.69
N LEU A 50 14.95 0.99 20.30
CA LEU A 50 14.92 2.33 19.71
C LEU A 50 15.40 2.34 18.24
N ASP A 51 16.49 1.64 17.94
CA ASP A 51 17.06 1.55 16.58
C ASP A 51 16.09 0.97 15.55
N THR A 52 15.22 0.02 15.95
CA THR A 52 14.29 -0.61 15.00
C THR A 52 13.11 0.31 14.69
N ILE A 53 12.60 1.05 15.67
CA ILE A 53 11.58 2.08 15.43
C ILE A 53 12.18 3.22 14.60
N GLN A 54 13.42 3.63 14.88
CA GLN A 54 14.09 4.66 14.08
C GLN A 54 14.30 4.22 12.62
N ALA A 55 14.71 2.97 12.39
CA ALA A 55 14.81 2.39 11.06
C ALA A 55 13.46 2.33 10.34
N ALA A 56 12.39 1.96 11.06
CA ALA A 56 11.03 1.97 10.53
C ALA A 56 10.58 3.37 10.09
N LEU A 57 10.78 4.39 10.93
CA LEU A 57 10.46 5.78 10.60
C LEU A 57 11.29 6.27 9.40
N GLN A 58 12.55 5.84 9.30
CA GLN A 58 13.38 6.15 8.13
C GLN A 58 12.88 5.45 6.86
N GLY A 59 12.46 4.19 6.96
CA GLY A 59 11.86 3.44 5.86
C GLY A 59 10.57 4.06 5.33
N LEU A 60 9.71 4.58 6.23
CA LEU A 60 8.51 5.33 5.88
C LEU A 60 8.85 6.64 5.18
N GLN A 61 9.81 7.41 5.72
CA GLN A 61 10.33 8.63 5.09
C GLN A 61 10.80 8.37 3.66
N ASN A 62 11.62 7.35 3.47
CA ASN A 62 12.17 6.97 2.17
C ASN A 62 11.07 6.54 1.20
N SER A 63 10.08 5.75 1.66
CA SER A 63 8.97 5.32 0.80
C SER A 63 8.12 6.49 0.32
N VAL A 64 7.76 7.43 1.22
CA VAL A 64 7.03 8.65 0.82
C VAL A 64 7.84 9.49 -0.15
N GLY A 65 9.16 9.63 0.07
CA GLY A 65 10.04 10.35 -0.86
C GLY A 65 10.09 9.73 -2.27
N VAL A 66 10.15 8.40 -2.38
CA VAL A 66 10.11 7.71 -3.68
C VAL A 66 8.74 7.86 -4.34
N LEU A 67 7.65 7.67 -3.59
CA LEU A 67 6.28 7.81 -4.11
C LEU A 67 6.00 9.23 -4.61
N GLN A 68 6.38 10.24 -3.82
CA GLN A 68 6.24 11.64 -4.22
C GLN A 68 7.09 11.95 -5.46
N ALA A 69 8.31 11.42 -5.55
CA ALA A 69 9.13 11.59 -6.74
C ALA A 69 8.47 10.96 -7.97
N THR A 70 7.98 9.73 -7.89
CA THR A 70 7.30 9.08 -9.03
C THR A 70 6.04 9.84 -9.46
N THR A 71 5.28 10.39 -8.51
CA THR A 71 4.17 11.32 -8.77
C THR A 71 4.62 12.49 -9.64
N ALA A 72 5.87 12.93 -9.50
CA ALA A 72 6.37 14.09 -10.21
C ALA A 72 6.44 13.89 -11.73
N VAL A 73 6.60 12.64 -12.19
CA VAL A 73 6.75 12.34 -13.61
C VAL A 73 5.43 11.92 -14.27
N ILE A 74 4.50 11.36 -13.48
CA ILE A 74 3.21 10.86 -13.96
C ILE A 74 2.02 11.75 -13.56
N GLY A 75 2.23 12.73 -12.67
CA GLY A 75 1.17 13.29 -11.84
C GLY A 75 0.38 14.46 -12.40
N VAL A 76 0.77 15.10 -13.50
CA VAL A 76 0.00 16.21 -14.08
C VAL A 76 -0.26 15.96 -15.57
N GLY A 77 -1.54 15.88 -15.94
CA GLY A 77 -1.96 15.63 -17.34
C GLY A 77 -2.03 14.15 -17.73
N VAL A 78 -1.95 13.86 -19.03
CA VAL A 78 -1.98 12.50 -19.59
C VAL A 78 -0.61 11.84 -19.39
N ALA A 79 -0.58 10.74 -18.65
CA ALA A 79 0.62 9.93 -18.56
C ALA A 79 0.86 9.19 -19.89
N VAL A 80 2.07 9.32 -20.43
CA VAL A 80 2.47 8.61 -21.66
C VAL A 80 3.07 7.26 -21.23
N GLY A 81 2.71 6.16 -21.92
CA GLY A 81 3.11 4.80 -21.54
C GLY A 81 4.61 4.59 -21.29
N VAL A 82 5.48 5.34 -21.98
CA VAL A 82 6.95 5.32 -21.79
C VAL A 82 7.37 5.75 -20.38
N VAL A 83 6.67 6.69 -19.75
CA VAL A 83 6.96 7.11 -18.37
C VAL A 83 6.41 6.10 -17.37
N LEU A 84 5.20 5.59 -17.62
CA LEU A 84 4.54 4.65 -16.71
C LEU A 84 5.34 3.36 -16.55
N SER A 85 5.95 2.85 -17.64
CA SER A 85 6.83 1.68 -17.56
C SER A 85 8.09 1.93 -16.72
N ALA A 86 8.61 3.16 -16.73
CA ALA A 86 9.82 3.57 -16.02
C ALA A 86 9.65 3.68 -14.50
N VAL A 87 8.41 3.91 -14.05
CA VAL A 87 8.05 4.02 -12.64
C VAL A 87 7.02 2.99 -12.20
N ASN A 88 6.89 1.87 -12.92
CA ASN A 88 6.00 0.77 -12.54
C ASN A 88 6.40 0.09 -11.22
N LEU A 89 5.67 -0.94 -10.81
CA LEU A 89 5.87 -1.64 -9.53
C LEU A 89 7.31 -2.11 -9.33
N TYR A 90 7.86 -2.79 -10.34
CA TYR A 90 9.23 -3.29 -10.27
C TYR A 90 10.24 -2.16 -10.05
N HIS A 91 10.15 -1.09 -10.85
CA HIS A 91 11.04 0.05 -10.75
C HIS A 91 10.86 0.82 -9.45
N THR A 92 9.64 0.98 -8.96
CA THR A 92 9.37 1.59 -7.65
C THR A 92 10.05 0.82 -6.52
N LEU A 93 9.92 -0.51 -6.50
CA LEU A 93 10.59 -1.36 -5.50
C LEU A 93 12.11 -1.24 -5.59
N LYS A 94 12.66 -1.16 -6.81
CA LYS A 94 14.09 -0.92 -7.02
C LYS A 94 14.54 0.44 -6.49
N LEU A 95 13.82 1.52 -6.81
CA LEU A 95 14.12 2.88 -6.35
C LEU A 95 14.12 2.98 -4.82
N ARG A 96 13.12 2.37 -4.15
CA ARG A 96 13.07 2.33 -2.68
C ARG A 96 14.31 1.67 -2.09
N LYS A 97 14.71 0.54 -2.66
CA LYS A 97 15.89 -0.19 -2.22
C LYS A 97 17.18 0.59 -2.47
N GLU A 98 17.28 1.31 -3.58
CA GLU A 98 18.41 2.21 -3.85
C GLU A 98 18.49 3.35 -2.83
N VAL A 99 17.36 3.92 -2.41
CA VAL A 99 17.30 4.92 -1.34
C VAL A 99 17.66 4.30 0.02
N GLU A 100 17.14 3.11 0.34
CA GLU A 100 17.49 2.38 1.58
C GLU A 100 18.98 2.07 1.67
N GLN A 101 19.62 1.75 0.53
CA GLN A 101 21.06 1.53 0.43
C GLN A 101 21.87 2.83 0.31
N LEU A 102 21.25 4.00 0.47
CA LEU A 102 21.85 5.33 0.36
C LEU A 102 22.54 5.59 -1.00
N ARG A 103 22.15 4.84 -2.05
CA ARG A 103 22.63 5.06 -3.43
C ARG A 103 21.89 6.20 -4.12
N LEU A 104 20.68 6.50 -3.66
CA LEU A 104 19.89 7.66 -4.05
C LEU A 104 19.53 8.48 -2.82
N GLU A 105 19.65 9.80 -2.93
CA GLU A 105 19.30 10.74 -1.86
C GLU A 105 17.90 11.31 -2.09
N VAL A 106 17.10 11.36 -1.02
CA VAL A 106 15.79 12.03 -1.01
C VAL A 106 15.98 13.45 -0.52
N ASN A 107 15.84 14.43 -1.41
CA ASN A 107 15.89 15.85 -1.08
C ASN A 107 14.50 16.47 -1.21
N GLN A 108 14.00 17.10 -0.13
CA GLN A 108 12.67 17.74 -0.08
C GLN A 108 11.51 16.81 -0.52
N GLY A 109 11.68 15.49 -0.33
CA GLY A 109 10.69 14.49 -0.70
C GLY A 109 10.73 14.08 -2.17
N PHE A 110 11.79 14.45 -2.88
CA PHE A 110 12.03 14.03 -4.26
C PHE A 110 13.40 13.36 -4.37
N ILE A 111 13.49 12.34 -5.23
CA ILE A 111 14.77 11.80 -5.72
C ILE A 111 15.05 12.40 -7.10
N ASP A 112 16.33 12.50 -7.46
CA ASP A 112 16.70 12.88 -8.82
C ASP A 112 16.39 11.71 -9.77
N LEU A 113 15.21 11.75 -10.38
CA LEU A 113 14.75 10.71 -11.29
C LEU A 113 15.54 10.66 -12.59
N LYS A 114 16.23 11.74 -12.97
CA LYS A 114 17.11 11.68 -14.15
C LYS A 114 18.33 10.83 -13.85
N VAL A 115 18.90 10.98 -12.66
CA VAL A 115 20.01 10.14 -12.20
C VAL A 115 19.54 8.70 -12.02
N ALA A 116 18.36 8.51 -11.41
CA ALA A 116 17.83 7.18 -11.12
C ALA A 116 17.41 6.40 -12.38
N LEU A 117 16.95 7.08 -13.42
CA LEU A 117 16.44 6.48 -14.66
C LEU A 117 17.37 6.69 -15.86
N LYS A 118 18.63 7.10 -15.64
CA LYS A 118 19.61 7.40 -16.70
C LYS A 118 19.79 6.27 -17.72
N ASP A 119 19.65 5.01 -17.27
CA ASP A 119 19.86 3.81 -18.08
C ASP A 119 18.59 3.35 -18.81
N GLN A 120 17.45 4.04 -18.63
CA GLN A 120 16.17 3.67 -19.24
C GLN A 120 15.88 4.37 -20.57
N GLY A 121 16.76 5.25 -21.03
CA GLY A 121 16.70 5.87 -22.36
C GLY A 121 16.39 7.37 -22.35
N ASN A 122 16.83 8.06 -23.40
CA ASN A 122 16.76 9.52 -23.51
C ASN A 122 15.33 10.07 -23.57
N ASP A 123 14.37 9.28 -24.05
CA ASP A 123 12.97 9.70 -24.18
C ASP A 123 12.33 9.94 -22.80
N ILE A 124 12.66 9.09 -21.81
CA ILE A 124 12.18 9.25 -20.42
C ILE A 124 12.77 10.52 -19.80
N ILE A 125 14.08 10.76 -19.99
CA ILE A 125 14.76 11.95 -19.47
C ILE A 125 14.17 13.23 -20.08
N THR A 126 13.92 13.21 -21.39
CA THR A 126 13.28 14.32 -22.11
C THR A 126 11.90 14.60 -21.56
N ARG A 127 11.12 13.55 -21.28
CA ARG A 127 9.78 13.71 -20.72
C ARG A 127 9.80 14.25 -19.28
N ILE A 128 10.74 13.83 -18.44
CA ILE A 128 10.96 14.42 -17.11
C ILE A 128 11.26 15.93 -17.25
N ASP A 129 12.07 16.31 -18.23
CA ASP A 129 12.40 17.71 -18.52
C ASP A 129 11.21 18.54 -19.01
N GLU A 130 10.30 17.94 -19.77
CA GLU A 130 9.05 18.59 -20.20
C GLU A 130 8.10 18.82 -19.03
N VAL A 131 7.88 17.80 -18.19
CA VAL A 131 6.98 17.90 -17.03
C VAL A 131 7.50 18.93 -16.04
N GLY A 132 8.82 19.00 -15.83
CA GLY A 132 9.46 20.02 -14.98
C GLY A 132 9.26 21.47 -15.42
N LYS A 133 8.79 21.71 -16.65
CA LYS A 133 8.47 23.05 -17.17
C LYS A 133 6.99 23.43 -17.02
N ASP A 134 6.13 22.50 -16.61
CA ASP A 134 4.70 22.75 -16.42
C ASP A 134 4.46 23.52 -15.10
N ILE A 135 3.79 24.67 -15.22
CA ILE A 135 3.46 25.54 -14.08
C ILE A 135 2.54 24.84 -13.08
N LYS A 136 1.60 24.01 -13.56
CA LYS A 136 0.72 23.21 -12.67
C LYS A 136 1.55 22.18 -11.92
N PHE A 137 2.50 21.55 -12.59
CA PHE A 137 3.42 20.62 -11.95
C PHE A 137 4.25 21.30 -10.85
N GLU A 138 4.84 22.47 -11.11
CA GLU A 138 5.59 23.20 -10.08
C GLU A 138 4.71 23.66 -8.91
N ALA A 139 3.45 24.03 -9.17
CA ALA A 139 2.48 24.35 -8.11
C ALA A 139 2.16 23.13 -7.23
N HIS A 140 1.94 21.96 -7.83
CA HIS A 140 1.75 20.70 -7.10
C HIS A 140 2.99 20.36 -6.29
N LYS A 141 4.17 20.41 -6.92
CA LYS A 141 5.45 20.12 -6.29
C LYS A 141 5.69 20.99 -5.08
N LEU A 142 5.40 22.30 -5.14
CA LEU A 142 5.57 23.20 -3.99
C LEU A 142 4.72 22.76 -2.79
N VAL A 143 3.47 22.39 -3.02
CA VAL A 143 2.58 21.87 -1.97
C VAL A 143 3.12 20.57 -1.39
N LEU A 144 3.60 19.66 -2.24
CA LEU A 144 4.17 18.38 -1.82
C LEU A 144 5.49 18.53 -1.05
N ILE A 145 6.34 19.51 -1.40
CA ILE A 145 7.54 19.86 -0.61
C ILE A 145 7.14 20.29 0.80
N GLN A 146 6.12 21.14 0.92
CA GLN A 146 5.63 21.60 2.23
C GLN A 146 5.04 20.45 3.05
N ALA A 147 4.23 19.60 2.42
CA ALA A 147 3.63 18.43 3.04
C ALA A 147 4.72 17.46 3.55
N TYR A 148 5.72 17.18 2.72
CA TYR A 148 6.85 16.33 3.09
C TYR A 148 7.68 16.93 4.23
N GLY A 149 7.91 18.24 4.23
CA GLY A 149 8.59 18.92 5.34
C GLY A 149 7.85 18.76 6.68
N LYS A 150 6.51 18.90 6.67
CA LYS A 150 5.67 18.63 7.86
C LYS A 150 5.76 17.16 8.29
N PHE A 151 5.76 16.23 7.33
CA PHE A 151 5.93 14.80 7.60
C PHE A 151 7.29 14.49 8.25
N GLN A 152 8.39 15.02 7.71
CA GLN A 152 9.73 14.85 8.28
C GLN A 152 9.82 15.39 9.71
N GLU A 153 9.23 16.56 9.96
CA GLU A 153 9.22 17.16 11.29
C GLU A 153 8.39 16.32 12.28
N ALA A 154 7.27 15.75 11.84
CA ALA A 154 6.51 14.80 12.66
C ALA A 154 7.34 13.55 13.02
N LEU A 155 8.06 12.98 12.05
CA LEU A 155 8.96 11.84 12.31
C LEU A 155 10.07 12.21 13.29
N ARG A 156 10.62 13.43 13.22
CA ARG A 156 11.60 13.96 14.17
C ARG A 156 11.02 14.05 15.59
N LEU A 157 9.79 14.54 15.73
CA LEU A 157 9.08 14.59 17.01
C LEU A 157 8.81 13.19 17.56
N MET A 158 8.41 12.24 16.72
CA MET A 158 8.25 10.83 17.13
C MET A 158 9.57 10.24 17.63
N LYS A 159 10.69 10.45 16.91
CA LYS A 159 12.03 10.03 17.36
C LYS A 159 12.39 10.66 18.71
N THR A 160 12.06 11.94 18.90
CA THR A 160 12.27 12.66 20.18
C THR A 160 11.42 12.07 21.30
N ALA A 161 10.15 11.76 21.04
CA ALA A 161 9.23 11.15 22.01
C ALA A 161 9.76 9.81 22.54
N LEU A 162 10.43 9.01 21.71
CA LEU A 162 11.04 7.74 22.12
C LEU A 162 12.17 7.91 23.15
N LEU A 163 12.75 9.11 23.27
CA LEU A 163 13.81 9.44 24.22
C LEU A 163 13.28 10.05 25.53
N ILE A 164 11.98 10.34 25.61
CA ILE A 164 11.35 10.98 26.77
C ILE A 164 10.83 9.92 27.73
N GLU A 165 11.33 9.93 28.97
CA GLU A 165 10.88 9.03 30.04
C GLU A 165 9.51 9.43 30.61
N ASP A 166 9.27 10.73 30.80
CA ASP A 166 8.00 11.23 31.32
C ASP A 166 6.85 10.97 30.34
N ILE A 167 5.88 10.17 30.77
CA ILE A 167 4.76 9.71 29.92
C ILE A 167 3.92 10.89 29.44
N SER A 168 3.69 11.90 30.28
CA SER A 168 2.90 13.07 29.92
C SER A 168 3.56 13.87 28.79
N THR A 169 4.83 14.24 28.97
CA THR A 169 5.63 14.97 27.98
C THR A 169 5.82 14.17 26.69
N ARG A 170 6.02 12.86 26.80
CA ARG A 170 6.09 11.96 25.64
C ARG A 170 4.78 11.99 24.84
N ASN A 171 3.64 11.86 25.52
CA ASN A 171 2.33 11.85 24.86
C ASN A 171 1.97 13.20 24.23
N ILE A 172 2.33 14.33 24.87
CA ILE A 172 2.20 15.67 24.28
C ILE A 172 3.04 15.78 23.02
N THR A 173 4.28 15.28 23.05
CA THR A 173 5.19 15.29 21.89
C THR A 173 4.64 14.45 20.73
N LEU A 174 4.07 13.28 21.01
CA LEU A 174 3.37 12.45 20.01
C LEU A 174 2.10 13.14 19.48
N GLY A 175 1.35 13.85 20.33
CA GLY A 175 0.20 14.66 19.90
C GLY A 175 0.59 15.79 18.96
N ASN A 176 1.72 16.45 19.21
CA ASN A 176 2.27 17.46 18.29
C ASN A 176 2.70 16.85 16.95
N ALA A 177 3.28 15.63 16.97
CA ALA A 177 3.56 14.88 15.75
C ALA A 177 2.27 14.55 14.98
N GLN A 178 1.20 14.10 15.65
CA GLN A 178 -0.11 13.85 15.04
C GLN A 178 -0.66 15.10 14.34
N LEU A 179 -0.54 16.28 14.95
CA LEU A 179 -0.98 17.54 14.35
C LEU A 179 -0.23 17.84 13.03
N LEU A 180 1.09 17.65 13.01
CA LEU A 180 1.89 17.84 11.80
C LEU A 180 1.53 16.81 10.72
N LEU A 181 1.30 15.55 11.11
CA LEU A 181 0.84 14.50 10.19
C LEU A 181 -0.53 14.84 9.59
N ALA A 182 -1.48 15.32 10.39
CA ALA A 182 -2.80 15.73 9.91
C ALA A 182 -2.70 16.88 8.89
N ASN A 183 -1.81 17.85 9.13
CA ASN A 183 -1.56 18.94 8.19
C ASN A 183 -0.90 18.47 6.89
N ALA A 184 0.06 17.53 6.97
CA ALA A 184 0.66 16.92 5.78
C ALA A 184 -0.39 16.12 4.99
N LEU A 185 -1.22 15.34 5.68
CA LEU A 185 -2.28 14.53 5.10
C LEU A 185 -3.29 15.38 4.32
N ALA A 186 -3.66 16.55 4.85
CA ALA A 186 -4.56 17.48 4.18
C ALA A 186 -4.01 17.97 2.83
N ASP A 187 -2.69 18.19 2.74
CA ASP A 187 -2.03 18.61 1.50
C ASP A 187 -2.00 17.48 0.45
N TYR A 188 -1.70 16.24 0.87
CA TYR A 188 -1.73 15.08 -0.05
C TYR A 188 -3.15 14.76 -0.51
N ASN A 189 -4.15 14.85 0.38
CA ASN A 189 -5.57 14.59 0.07
C ASN A 189 -6.29 15.78 -0.56
N ASN A 190 -5.61 16.86 -0.91
CA ASN A 190 -6.24 18.04 -1.48
C ASN A 190 -7.01 17.68 -2.79
N PRO A 191 -8.36 17.76 -2.80
CA PRO A 191 -9.16 17.31 -3.94
C PRO A 191 -8.83 18.06 -5.23
N HIS A 192 -8.60 19.37 -5.14
CA HIS A 192 -8.29 20.21 -6.30
C HIS A 192 -6.97 19.83 -6.96
N LEU A 193 -6.02 19.30 -6.20
CA LEU A 193 -4.76 18.80 -6.75
C LEU A 193 -4.94 17.37 -7.28
N LEU A 194 -5.69 16.52 -6.57
CA LEU A 194 -5.97 15.14 -7.00
C LEU A 194 -6.78 15.04 -8.30
N GLU A 195 -7.68 15.98 -8.56
CA GLU A 195 -8.47 16.05 -9.80
C GLU A 195 -7.60 16.30 -11.04
N GLN A 196 -6.44 16.94 -10.88
CA GLN A 196 -5.56 17.32 -11.99
C GLN A 196 -4.58 16.22 -12.40
N THR A 197 -4.57 15.11 -11.68
CA THR A 197 -3.68 13.96 -11.94
C THR A 197 -4.34 12.94 -12.86
N CYS A 198 -3.54 12.19 -13.62
CA CYS A 198 -4.00 10.92 -14.21
C CYS A 198 -4.30 9.87 -13.12
N ALA A 199 -4.80 8.70 -13.49
CA ALA A 199 -5.12 7.64 -12.53
C ALA A 199 -3.86 7.12 -11.81
N ALA A 200 -2.76 6.92 -12.55
CA ALA A 200 -1.48 6.51 -11.99
C ALA A 200 -0.90 7.54 -11.00
N GLY A 201 -0.99 8.83 -11.33
CA GLY A 201 -0.59 9.92 -10.45
C GLY A 201 -1.49 10.06 -9.22
N HIS A 202 -2.79 9.82 -9.38
CA HIS A 202 -3.72 9.80 -8.25
C HIS A 202 -3.34 8.68 -7.28
N LEU A 203 -3.06 7.47 -7.79
CA LEU A 203 -2.61 6.34 -6.98
C LEU A 203 -1.42 6.77 -6.11
N ARG A 204 -0.30 7.18 -6.71
CA ARG A 204 0.91 7.55 -5.95
C ARG A 204 0.68 8.62 -4.88
N ARG A 205 -0.23 9.54 -5.13
CA ARG A 205 -0.57 10.58 -4.17
C ARG A 205 -1.37 10.03 -2.99
N VAL A 206 -2.36 9.17 -3.24
CA VAL A 206 -3.10 8.51 -2.14
C VAL A 206 -2.20 7.52 -1.41
N GLU A 207 -1.23 6.88 -2.07
CA GLU A 207 -0.21 6.06 -1.40
C GLU A 207 0.59 6.88 -0.36
N CYS A 208 1.01 8.10 -0.71
CA CYS A 208 1.66 9.00 0.24
C CYS A 208 0.73 9.35 1.43
N ALA A 209 -0.55 9.60 1.16
CA ALA A 209 -1.54 9.86 2.20
C ALA A 209 -1.74 8.65 3.12
N TRP A 210 -1.84 7.44 2.58
CA TRP A 210 -1.96 6.21 3.36
C TRP A 210 -0.72 5.97 4.23
N ALA A 211 0.49 6.26 3.74
CA ALA A 211 1.72 6.17 4.54
C ALA A 211 1.72 7.14 5.73
N ILE A 212 1.16 8.35 5.55
CA ILE A 212 1.00 9.33 6.64
C ILE A 212 -0.03 8.83 7.66
N GLU A 213 -1.16 8.29 7.21
CA GLU A 213 -2.17 7.71 8.12
C GLU A 213 -1.61 6.50 8.89
N GLN A 214 -0.80 5.63 8.28
CA GLN A 214 -0.09 4.56 8.99
C GLN A 214 0.86 5.13 10.06
N THR A 215 1.55 6.22 9.74
CA THR A 215 2.43 6.90 10.70
C THR A 215 1.61 7.49 11.86
N MET A 216 0.42 8.02 11.60
CA MET A 216 -0.51 8.44 12.65
C MET A 216 -0.94 7.26 13.52
N THR A 217 -1.29 6.11 12.94
CA THR A 217 -1.60 4.89 13.69
C THR A 217 -0.43 4.48 14.61
N LEU A 218 0.81 4.58 14.12
CA LEU A 218 1.99 4.29 14.93
C LEU A 218 2.10 5.20 16.16
N THR A 219 1.66 6.46 16.10
CA THR A 219 1.65 7.32 17.30
C THR A 219 0.70 6.80 18.38
N TYR A 220 -0.48 6.29 18.03
CA TYR A 220 -1.41 5.66 18.98
C TYR A 220 -0.84 4.37 19.56
N GLN A 221 -0.14 3.60 18.73
CA GLN A 221 0.58 2.41 19.17
C GLN A 221 1.68 2.76 20.20
N LEU A 222 2.44 3.84 19.97
CA LEU A 222 3.44 4.35 20.91
C LEU A 222 2.83 4.93 22.19
N GLN A 223 1.59 5.40 22.13
CA GLN A 223 0.79 5.83 23.29
C GLN A 223 0.10 4.65 24.02
N ASN A 224 0.32 3.41 23.57
CA ASN A 224 -0.31 2.20 24.10
C ASN A 224 -1.86 2.27 24.07
N GLN A 225 -2.43 2.73 22.95
CA GLN A 225 -3.87 2.86 22.74
C GLN A 225 -4.38 1.84 21.71
N PRO A 226 -4.51 0.54 22.05
CA PRO A 226 -4.84 -0.52 21.10
C PRO A 226 -6.20 -0.32 20.42
N ALA A 227 -7.20 0.20 21.12
CA ALA A 227 -8.52 0.50 20.54
C ALA A 227 -8.43 1.55 19.43
N ALA A 228 -7.63 2.61 19.63
CA ALA A 228 -7.39 3.63 18.61
C ALA A 228 -6.57 3.06 17.44
N VAL A 229 -5.61 2.18 17.71
CA VAL A 229 -4.84 1.50 16.64
C VAL A 229 -5.77 0.68 15.74
N SER A 230 -6.64 -0.15 16.34
CA SER A 230 -7.62 -0.96 15.62
C SER A 230 -8.56 -0.11 14.77
N ASP A 231 -9.22 0.89 15.36
CA ASP A 231 -10.11 1.82 14.65
C ASP A 231 -9.42 2.50 13.46
N ARG A 232 -8.21 3.00 13.65
CA ARG A 232 -7.45 3.68 12.59
C ARG A 232 -7.01 2.73 11.48
N LEU A 233 -6.71 1.47 11.79
CA LEU A 233 -6.36 0.46 10.78
C LEU A 233 -7.57 -0.02 9.98
N ALA A 234 -8.71 -0.24 10.63
CA ALA A 234 -9.97 -0.55 9.95
C ALA A 234 -10.32 0.57 8.96
N HIS A 235 -10.34 1.82 9.43
CA HIS A 235 -10.59 2.99 8.59
C HIS A 235 -9.60 3.09 7.42
N LEU A 236 -8.31 2.87 7.67
CA LEU A 236 -7.30 2.95 6.61
C LEU A 236 -7.49 1.87 5.55
N GLN A 237 -7.82 0.64 5.94
CA GLN A 237 -8.07 -0.45 4.98
C GLN A 237 -9.27 -0.13 4.08
N ASP A 238 -10.37 0.37 4.66
CA ASP A 238 -11.54 0.78 3.89
C ASP A 238 -11.23 1.94 2.95
N LYS A 239 -10.46 2.92 3.43
CA LYS A 239 -9.98 4.03 2.60
C LYS A 239 -9.12 3.56 1.44
N ILE A 240 -8.16 2.66 1.67
CA ILE A 240 -7.31 2.09 0.62
C ILE A 240 -8.17 1.41 -0.46
N ARG A 241 -9.19 0.64 -0.07
CA ARG A 241 -10.12 -0.01 -1.02
C ARG A 241 -10.90 1.03 -1.82
N GLN A 242 -11.46 2.04 -1.16
CA GLN A 242 -12.25 3.09 -1.80
C GLN A 242 -11.43 3.94 -2.76
N ASP A 243 -10.25 4.37 -2.33
CA ASP A 243 -9.31 5.15 -3.14
C ASP A 243 -8.82 4.30 -4.33
N SER A 244 -8.51 3.02 -4.12
CA SER A 244 -8.14 2.09 -5.21
C SER A 244 -9.26 1.96 -6.25
N LEU A 245 -10.52 1.81 -5.81
CA LEU A 245 -11.66 1.73 -6.72
C LEU A 245 -11.80 3.03 -7.53
N THR A 246 -11.67 4.18 -6.86
CA THR A 246 -11.70 5.50 -7.50
C THR A 246 -10.60 5.63 -8.56
N VAL A 247 -9.38 5.19 -8.26
CA VAL A 247 -8.27 5.15 -9.23
C VAL A 247 -8.59 4.30 -10.44
N VAL A 248 -9.12 3.08 -10.24
CA VAL A 248 -9.46 2.17 -11.34
C VAL A 248 -10.60 2.73 -12.19
N GLU A 249 -11.56 3.42 -11.60
CA GLU A 249 -12.64 4.09 -12.33
C GLU A 249 -12.15 5.24 -13.20
N ARG A 250 -11.10 5.94 -12.77
CA ARG A 250 -10.44 7.02 -13.52
C ARG A 250 -9.48 6.50 -14.59
N CYS A 251 -9.21 5.20 -14.68
CA CYS A 251 -8.31 4.64 -15.66
C CYS A 251 -8.95 4.66 -17.06
N GLU A 252 -8.33 5.41 -17.98
CA GLU A 252 -8.86 5.66 -19.32
C GLU A 252 -8.12 4.92 -20.43
N SER A 253 -6.93 4.37 -20.14
CA SER A 253 -6.05 3.77 -21.16
C SER A 253 -5.42 2.44 -20.71
N SER A 254 -5.05 1.61 -21.70
CA SER A 254 -4.31 0.36 -21.43
C SER A 254 -2.95 0.63 -20.81
N ASP A 255 -2.27 1.72 -21.19
CA ASP A 255 -0.96 2.09 -20.63
C ASP A 255 -1.06 2.40 -19.14
N GLU A 256 -2.11 3.12 -18.71
CA GLU A 256 -2.37 3.33 -17.29
C GLU A 256 -2.70 2.02 -16.58
N LEU A 257 -3.47 1.14 -17.20
CA LEU A 257 -3.79 -0.15 -16.59
C LEU A 257 -2.56 -1.06 -16.45
N ASP A 258 -1.62 -0.99 -17.39
CA ASP A 258 -0.33 -1.69 -17.32
C ASP A 258 0.45 -1.32 -16.07
N PHE A 259 0.32 -0.07 -15.62
CA PHE A 259 0.88 0.41 -14.37
C PHE A 259 0.01 0.04 -13.17
N LEU A 260 -1.30 0.31 -13.24
CA LEU A 260 -2.20 0.21 -12.10
C LEU A 260 -2.47 -1.22 -11.66
N PHE A 261 -2.58 -2.16 -12.61
CA PHE A 261 -3.02 -3.52 -12.29
C PHE A 261 -2.03 -4.24 -11.38
N PRO A 262 -0.71 -4.30 -11.67
CA PRO A 262 0.26 -4.91 -10.76
C PRO A 262 0.33 -4.21 -9.40
N GLU A 263 0.30 -2.86 -9.39
CA GLU A 263 0.35 -2.05 -8.16
C GLU A 263 -0.84 -2.33 -7.24
N ILE A 264 -2.05 -2.23 -7.77
CA ILE A 264 -3.27 -2.46 -7.00
C ILE A 264 -3.40 -3.92 -6.59
N THR A 265 -3.00 -4.87 -7.44
CA THR A 265 -2.98 -6.29 -7.07
C THR A 265 -2.09 -6.52 -5.84
N ARG A 266 -0.92 -5.89 -5.81
CA ARG A 266 -0.02 -5.95 -4.66
C ARG A 266 -0.62 -5.31 -3.42
N ILE A 267 -1.21 -4.12 -3.55
CA ILE A 267 -1.88 -3.43 -2.44
C ILE A 267 -2.95 -4.34 -1.81
N GLN A 268 -3.79 -4.96 -2.64
CA GLN A 268 -4.89 -5.80 -2.17
C GLN A 268 -4.41 -7.11 -1.53
N THR A 269 -3.42 -7.77 -2.14
CA THR A 269 -3.00 -9.12 -1.72
C THR A 269 -1.93 -9.12 -0.63
N HIS A 270 -1.17 -8.03 -0.52
CA HIS A 270 -0.05 -7.92 0.41
C HIS A 270 -0.27 -6.81 1.44
N ASP A 271 -0.37 -5.56 1.00
CA ASP A 271 -0.36 -4.44 1.94
C ASP A 271 -1.59 -4.44 2.86
N LEU A 272 -2.79 -4.72 2.33
CA LEU A 272 -3.99 -4.86 3.15
C LEU A 272 -3.90 -6.05 4.11
N ALA A 273 -3.31 -7.18 3.68
CA ALA A 273 -3.11 -8.33 4.57
C ALA A 273 -2.17 -8.00 5.75
N MET A 274 -1.17 -7.15 5.51
CA MET A 274 -0.29 -6.64 6.56
C MET A 274 -1.04 -5.73 7.53
N LEU A 275 -1.85 -4.80 7.04
CA LEU A 275 -2.67 -3.93 7.90
C LEU A 275 -3.67 -4.73 8.74
N GLN A 276 -4.33 -5.73 8.15
CA GLN A 276 -5.22 -6.65 8.86
C GLN A 276 -4.49 -7.42 9.97
N THR A 277 -3.25 -7.84 9.70
CA THR A 277 -2.42 -8.52 10.72
C THR A 277 -2.11 -7.59 11.90
N TRP A 278 -1.81 -6.32 11.62
CA TRP A 278 -1.59 -5.31 12.65
C TRP A 278 -2.88 -5.04 13.46
N GLU A 279 -4.02 -4.92 12.80
CA GLU A 279 -5.32 -4.71 13.45
C GLU A 279 -5.66 -5.87 14.39
N ASN A 280 -5.60 -7.10 13.89
CA ASN A 280 -5.87 -8.31 14.68
C ASN A 280 -4.97 -8.39 15.92
N GLN A 281 -3.72 -7.95 15.80
CA GLN A 281 -2.77 -7.90 16.91
C GLN A 281 -3.15 -6.82 17.94
N ALA A 282 -3.61 -5.66 17.50
CA ALA A 282 -4.10 -4.60 18.37
C ALA A 282 -5.36 -5.03 19.13
N ASP A 283 -6.31 -5.67 18.43
CA ASP A 283 -7.53 -6.23 19.02
C ASP A 283 -7.22 -7.30 20.06
N TRP A 284 -6.29 -8.21 19.76
CA TRP A 284 -5.87 -9.22 20.70
C TRP A 284 -5.26 -8.61 21.96
N ILE A 285 -4.35 -7.62 21.84
CA ILE A 285 -3.80 -6.89 23.01
C ILE A 285 -4.93 -6.24 23.80
N GLY A 286 -5.89 -5.60 23.13
CA GLY A 286 -7.05 -4.97 23.75
C GLY A 286 -7.98 -5.94 24.48
N SER A 287 -8.01 -7.21 24.07
CA SER A 287 -8.84 -8.26 24.67
C SER A 287 -8.24 -8.91 25.92
N LEU A 288 -6.95 -8.71 26.21
CA LEU A 288 -6.26 -9.38 27.31
C LEU A 288 -6.67 -8.83 28.70
N PRO A 289 -6.89 -9.71 29.69
CA PRO A 289 -7.05 -9.29 31.08
C PRO A 289 -5.83 -8.52 31.62
N PRO A 290 -6.01 -7.59 32.56
CA PRO A 290 -4.91 -6.80 33.13
C PRO A 290 -3.74 -7.62 33.69
N ASP A 291 -4.03 -8.80 34.25
CA ASP A 291 -3.01 -9.68 34.83
C ASP A 291 -2.20 -10.41 33.76
N GLU A 292 -2.83 -10.81 32.65
CA GLU A 292 -2.13 -11.36 31.49
C GLU A 292 -1.29 -10.29 30.80
N LEU A 293 -1.79 -9.07 30.72
CA LEU A 293 -1.09 -7.92 30.15
C LEU A 293 0.13 -7.54 31.00
N LYS A 294 0.03 -7.61 32.34
CA LYS A 294 1.17 -7.46 33.26
C LYS A 294 2.19 -8.60 33.10
N GLN A 295 1.74 -9.85 33.01
CA GLN A 295 2.63 -10.99 32.77
C GLN A 295 3.38 -10.83 31.44
N LEU A 296 2.69 -10.38 30.40
CA LEU A 296 3.25 -10.12 29.07
C LEU A 296 4.31 -9.01 29.09
N ASN A 297 4.07 -7.91 29.83
CA ASN A 297 5.00 -6.78 29.95
C ASN A 297 6.21 -7.05 30.86
N SER A 298 6.00 -7.86 31.92
CA SER A 298 7.00 -8.14 32.96
C SER A 298 7.97 -9.26 32.59
N ALA A 299 7.66 -10.02 31.56
CA ALA A 299 8.48 -11.15 31.20
C ALA A 299 9.75 -10.70 30.45
N ASP A 300 10.90 -11.14 30.96
CA ASP A 300 12.22 -10.80 30.46
C ASP A 300 12.63 -11.85 29.41
N PHE A 301 12.72 -11.43 28.15
CA PHE A 301 12.88 -12.32 27.01
C PHE A 301 14.12 -11.98 26.17
N SER A 302 15.19 -11.56 26.84
CA SER A 302 16.49 -11.22 26.29
C SER A 302 17.20 -12.37 25.53
N SER A 303 16.62 -13.58 25.50
CA SER A 303 17.18 -14.78 24.85
C SER A 303 16.47 -15.25 23.58
N SER A 304 15.37 -14.62 23.15
CA SER A 304 14.80 -14.97 21.85
C SER A 304 15.66 -14.29 20.79
N GLU A 305 16.48 -15.07 20.08
CA GLU A 305 17.00 -14.66 18.79
C GLU A 305 15.79 -14.29 17.92
N VAL A 306 15.41 -13.00 17.94
CA VAL A 306 14.72 -12.40 16.80
C VAL A 306 15.61 -12.81 15.64
N PRO A 307 15.12 -13.53 14.61
CA PRO A 307 15.90 -13.71 13.42
C PRO A 307 16.16 -12.30 12.94
N THR A 308 17.34 -11.77 13.26
CA THR A 308 17.88 -10.64 12.56
C THR A 308 17.94 -11.16 11.15
N ASN A 309 17.01 -10.73 10.31
CA ASN A 309 17.15 -10.79 8.86
C ASN A 309 18.34 -9.88 8.49
N LYS A 310 19.53 -10.23 8.99
CA LYS A 310 20.84 -9.79 8.50
C LYS A 310 21.06 -10.26 7.06
N ASN A 311 20.14 -11.08 6.52
CA ASN A 311 20.18 -11.60 5.16
C ASN A 311 19.11 -11.01 4.23
N ASN A 312 18.28 -10.04 4.66
CA ASN A 312 17.43 -9.28 3.73
C ASN A 312 18.15 -8.07 3.11
N THR A 313 19.48 -8.07 3.10
CA THR A 313 20.21 -7.51 1.96
C THR A 313 19.97 -8.42 0.76
N THR A 314 18.72 -8.49 0.31
CA THR A 314 18.44 -8.84 -1.08
C THR A 314 19.33 -7.89 -1.87
N ASP A 315 20.30 -8.38 -2.62
CA ASP A 315 21.15 -7.51 -3.42
C ASP A 315 20.28 -6.83 -4.48
N ILE A 316 20.57 -5.60 -4.91
CA ILE A 316 19.76 -4.94 -5.97
C ILE A 316 19.69 -5.84 -7.22
N ASN A 317 20.73 -6.66 -7.43
CA ASN A 317 20.85 -7.62 -8.51
C ASN A 317 19.96 -8.87 -8.38
N THR A 318 19.19 -9.04 -7.30
CA THR A 318 18.29 -10.20 -7.07
C THR A 318 16.82 -9.83 -6.86
N LEU A 319 16.41 -8.58 -7.15
CA LEU A 319 14.99 -8.26 -7.27
C LEU A 319 14.47 -8.93 -8.55
N GLU A 320 13.82 -10.08 -8.39
CA GLU A 320 13.07 -10.71 -9.48
C GLU A 320 11.83 -9.88 -9.82
N GLN A 321 11.34 -10.06 -11.05
CA GLN A 321 10.09 -9.45 -11.49
C GLN A 321 8.96 -9.79 -10.49
N PRO A 322 8.12 -8.81 -10.06
CA PRO A 322 7.08 -9.07 -9.09
C PRO A 322 6.05 -10.07 -9.67
N PRO A 323 5.55 -11.03 -8.87
CA PRO A 323 4.57 -12.01 -9.33
C PRO A 323 3.28 -11.35 -9.85
N GLU A 324 2.93 -10.18 -9.32
CA GLU A 324 1.77 -9.39 -9.75
C GLU A 324 1.90 -8.94 -11.22
N GLN A 325 3.13 -8.65 -11.68
CA GLN A 325 3.39 -8.33 -13.09
C GLN A 325 3.17 -9.56 -13.97
N LEU A 326 3.65 -10.73 -13.57
CA LEU A 326 3.49 -11.98 -14.33
C LEU A 326 2.02 -12.40 -14.44
N ILE A 327 1.25 -12.22 -13.35
CA ILE A 327 -0.20 -12.44 -13.35
C ILE A 327 -0.86 -11.50 -14.35
N TYR A 328 -0.52 -10.21 -14.31
CA TYR A 328 -1.09 -9.23 -15.21
C TYR A 328 -0.76 -9.52 -16.68
N ASP A 329 0.51 -9.81 -17.01
CA ASP A 329 0.93 -10.11 -18.38
C ASP A 329 0.14 -11.30 -18.96
N ASN A 330 -0.10 -12.34 -18.14
CA ASN A 330 -0.91 -13.49 -18.53
C ASN A 330 -2.38 -13.15 -18.79
N LEU A 331 -2.99 -12.30 -17.95
CA LEU A 331 -4.37 -11.86 -18.11
C LEU A 331 -4.51 -10.95 -19.33
N LYS A 332 -3.53 -10.06 -19.56
CA LYS A 332 -3.52 -9.09 -20.65
C LYS A 332 -3.58 -9.76 -22.03
N GLU A 333 -2.90 -10.89 -22.21
CA GLU A 333 -2.98 -11.67 -23.45
C GLU A 333 -4.38 -12.28 -23.71
N LYS A 334 -5.22 -12.40 -22.68
CA LYS A 334 -6.49 -13.13 -22.71
C LYS A 334 -7.73 -12.23 -22.58
N SER A 335 -7.55 -10.93 -22.38
CA SER A 335 -8.64 -10.02 -22.08
C SER A 335 -8.49 -8.68 -22.78
N HIS A 336 -9.64 -8.09 -23.10
CA HIS A 336 -9.69 -6.69 -23.50
C HIS A 336 -9.49 -5.77 -22.29
N PHE A 337 -8.95 -4.56 -22.53
CA PHE A 337 -8.69 -3.54 -21.51
C PHE A 337 -9.85 -3.35 -20.52
N ILE A 338 -11.07 -3.20 -21.02
CA ILE A 338 -12.24 -2.94 -20.16
C ILE A 338 -12.55 -4.14 -19.26
N SER A 339 -12.35 -5.36 -19.77
CA SER A 339 -12.54 -6.59 -18.99
C SER A 339 -11.43 -6.76 -17.93
N LEU A 340 -10.19 -6.37 -18.23
CA LEU A 340 -9.10 -6.34 -17.23
C LEU A 340 -9.40 -5.33 -16.13
N ARG A 341 -9.89 -4.15 -16.50
CA ARG A 341 -10.29 -3.11 -15.55
C ARG A 341 -11.36 -3.62 -14.58
N ASP A 342 -12.35 -4.36 -15.08
CA ASP A 342 -13.38 -4.96 -14.22
C ASP A 342 -12.84 -6.10 -13.34
N GLN A 343 -11.93 -6.93 -13.84
CA GLN A 343 -11.24 -7.94 -13.01
C GLN A 343 -10.51 -7.29 -11.84
N LEU A 344 -9.85 -6.15 -12.07
CA LEU A 344 -9.19 -5.40 -11.01
C LEU A 344 -10.20 -4.84 -9.99
N LYS A 345 -11.39 -4.41 -10.45
CA LYS A 345 -12.48 -4.00 -9.55
C LYS A 345 -13.01 -5.14 -8.70
N PHE A 346 -13.11 -6.36 -9.25
CA PHE A 346 -13.53 -7.53 -8.48
C PHE A 346 -12.54 -7.88 -7.38
N LEU A 347 -11.24 -7.69 -7.63
CA LEU A 347 -10.22 -7.87 -6.61
C LEU A 347 -10.38 -6.89 -5.44
N ILE A 348 -10.74 -5.64 -5.72
CA ILE A 348 -10.94 -4.59 -4.70
C ILE A 348 -12.28 -4.75 -3.97
N GLN A 349 -13.35 -5.03 -4.72
CA GLN A 349 -14.72 -5.13 -4.24
C GLN A 349 -15.42 -6.32 -4.90
N PRO A 350 -15.31 -7.53 -4.30
CA PRO A 350 -15.83 -8.77 -4.88
C PRO A 350 -17.33 -8.74 -5.19
N GLU A 351 -18.12 -7.94 -4.46
CA GLU A 351 -19.56 -7.82 -4.65
C GLU A 351 -19.91 -7.23 -6.03
N LEU A 352 -19.00 -6.48 -6.66
CA LEU A 352 -19.21 -5.95 -8.01
C LEU A 352 -19.33 -7.06 -9.06
N ARG A 353 -18.71 -8.22 -8.82
CA ARG A 353 -18.76 -9.40 -9.69
C ARG A 353 -20.18 -9.93 -9.88
N GLN A 354 -21.00 -9.87 -8.82
CA GLN A 354 -22.37 -10.40 -8.82
C GLN A 354 -23.26 -9.71 -9.86
N LYS A 355 -23.01 -8.43 -10.15
CA LYS A 355 -23.73 -7.68 -11.19
C LYS A 355 -23.44 -8.25 -12.58
N HIS A 356 -22.19 -8.62 -12.84
CA HIS A 356 -21.78 -9.22 -14.11
C HIS A 356 -22.36 -10.62 -14.27
N GLU A 357 -22.27 -11.46 -13.23
CA GLU A 357 -22.87 -12.80 -13.21
C GLU A 357 -24.37 -12.75 -13.51
N SER A 358 -25.09 -11.87 -12.81
CA SER A 358 -26.53 -11.68 -12.99
C SER A 358 -26.87 -11.27 -14.43
N TYR A 359 -26.11 -10.33 -15.00
CA TYR A 359 -26.28 -9.90 -16.38
C TYR A 359 -26.02 -11.05 -17.36
N ILE A 360 -24.94 -11.81 -17.17
CA ILE A 360 -24.58 -12.94 -18.04
C ILE A 360 -25.68 -14.01 -17.99
N SER A 361 -26.19 -14.36 -16.81
CA SER A 361 -27.30 -15.31 -16.68
C SER A 361 -28.56 -14.85 -17.41
N GLN A 362 -28.91 -13.57 -17.30
CA GLN A 362 -30.06 -13.01 -18.04
C GLN A 362 -29.85 -13.10 -19.56
N GLN A 363 -28.65 -12.75 -20.04
CA GLN A 363 -28.34 -12.81 -21.47
C GLN A 363 -28.25 -14.24 -22.00
N ALA A 364 -27.74 -15.19 -21.21
CA ALA A 364 -27.73 -16.60 -21.58
C ALA A 364 -29.15 -17.15 -21.79
N ILE A 365 -30.10 -16.76 -20.93
CA ILE A 365 -31.51 -17.15 -21.07
C ILE A 365 -32.12 -16.51 -22.33
N SER A 366 -31.93 -15.21 -22.54
CA SER A 366 -32.54 -14.49 -23.68
C SER A 366 -32.01 -14.96 -25.03
N THR A 367 -30.74 -15.36 -25.11
CA THR A 367 -30.08 -15.82 -26.33
C THR A 367 -30.12 -17.34 -26.53
N GLY A 368 -30.63 -18.08 -25.53
CA GLY A 368 -30.77 -19.54 -25.59
C GLY A 368 -29.46 -20.33 -25.36
N TYR A 369 -28.43 -19.73 -24.79
CA TYR A 369 -27.17 -20.42 -24.42
C TYR A 369 -27.36 -21.32 -23.19
N LYS A 370 -27.90 -22.52 -23.42
CA LYS A 370 -28.19 -23.52 -22.36
C LYS A 370 -26.96 -24.00 -21.57
N ALA A 371 -25.74 -23.79 -22.10
CA ALA A 371 -24.49 -24.17 -21.43
C ALA A 371 -24.10 -23.21 -20.28
N LEU A 372 -24.63 -21.99 -20.26
CA LEU A 372 -24.37 -21.00 -19.20
C LEU A 372 -25.52 -21.09 -18.18
N ALA A 373 -25.47 -22.11 -17.32
CA ALA A 373 -26.49 -22.32 -16.30
C ALA A 373 -26.37 -21.25 -15.17
N PRO A 374 -27.48 -20.68 -14.67
CA PRO A 374 -27.46 -19.58 -13.70
C PRO A 374 -26.84 -19.88 -12.32
N SER A 375 -26.54 -21.13 -11.99
CA SER A 375 -26.41 -21.58 -10.61
C SER A 375 -25.00 -21.96 -10.15
N ASN A 376 -23.94 -21.67 -10.90
CA ASN A 376 -22.58 -22.06 -10.48
C ASN A 376 -21.48 -21.10 -10.93
N TRP A 377 -21.66 -19.80 -10.69
CA TRP A 377 -20.65 -18.79 -11.02
C TRP A 377 -19.47 -18.73 -10.05
N GLU A 378 -19.60 -19.22 -8.82
CA GLU A 378 -18.55 -19.19 -7.80
C GLU A 378 -17.21 -19.83 -8.25
N PRO A 379 -17.16 -21.05 -8.84
CA PRO A 379 -15.89 -21.64 -9.30
C PRO A 379 -15.35 -21.02 -10.59
N ILE A 380 -16.08 -20.12 -11.24
CA ILE A 380 -15.68 -19.53 -12.52
C ILE A 380 -14.64 -18.43 -12.26
N PRO A 381 -13.50 -18.40 -12.95
CA PRO A 381 -12.52 -17.33 -12.75
C PRO A 381 -13.05 -15.95 -13.13
N ASP A 382 -12.57 -14.91 -12.45
CA ASP A 382 -12.90 -13.51 -12.75
C ASP A 382 -12.61 -13.13 -14.21
N LEU A 383 -11.53 -13.67 -14.77
CA LEU A 383 -11.20 -13.61 -16.19
C LEU A 383 -12.38 -13.98 -17.08
N THR A 384 -13.00 -15.13 -16.80
CA THR A 384 -14.11 -15.65 -17.60
C THR A 384 -15.37 -14.82 -17.40
N VAL A 385 -15.69 -14.42 -16.17
CA VAL A 385 -16.86 -13.58 -15.87
C VAL A 385 -16.75 -12.23 -16.57
N ALA A 386 -15.64 -11.52 -16.41
CA ALA A 386 -15.45 -10.21 -17.02
C ALA A 386 -15.48 -10.28 -18.55
N ASN A 387 -14.79 -11.26 -19.15
CA ASN A 387 -14.78 -11.41 -20.61
C ASN A 387 -16.17 -11.76 -21.16
N LEU A 388 -16.92 -12.65 -20.50
CA LEU A 388 -18.29 -13.00 -20.93
C LEU A 388 -19.24 -11.82 -20.82
N TYR A 389 -19.15 -11.05 -19.73
CA TYR A 389 -19.96 -9.84 -19.57
C TYR A 389 -19.76 -8.88 -20.75
N TRP A 390 -18.51 -8.58 -21.10
CA TRP A 390 -18.19 -7.68 -22.20
C TRP A 390 -18.51 -8.26 -23.57
N TYR A 391 -18.38 -9.57 -23.75
CA TYR A 391 -18.86 -10.26 -24.96
C TYR A 391 -20.36 -10.05 -25.19
N PHE A 392 -21.18 -10.22 -24.15
CA PHE A 392 -22.62 -10.00 -24.26
C PHE A 392 -22.97 -8.52 -24.44
N LYS A 393 -22.27 -7.61 -23.77
CA LYS A 393 -22.44 -6.16 -23.94
C LYS A 393 -22.15 -5.70 -25.38
N ALA A 394 -21.03 -6.14 -25.95
CA ALA A 394 -20.65 -5.81 -27.33
C ALA A 394 -21.66 -6.32 -28.37
N LYS A 395 -22.35 -7.43 -28.08
CA LYS A 395 -23.43 -7.94 -28.95
C LYS A 395 -24.76 -7.19 -28.80
N ALA A 396 -24.99 -6.54 -27.66
CA ALA A 396 -26.22 -5.80 -27.38
C ALA A 396 -26.20 -4.37 -27.95
N GLU A 397 -25.02 -3.82 -28.23
CA GLU A 397 -24.85 -2.54 -28.90
C GLU A 397 -24.95 -2.72 -30.42
N PRO A 398 -25.81 -1.97 -31.13
CA PRO A 398 -25.79 -1.98 -32.60
C PRO A 398 -24.45 -1.43 -33.07
N ALA A 399 -23.80 -2.13 -34.01
CA ALA A 399 -22.56 -1.65 -34.64
C ALA A 399 -22.76 -0.21 -35.12
N GLN A 400 -22.01 0.72 -34.55
CA GLN A 400 -21.90 2.10 -35.05
C GLN A 400 -21.01 2.15 -36.28
#